data_AF-Q7YZP3-F1
#
_entry.id   AF-Q7YZP3-F1
#
_cell.length_a   1.000
_cell.length_b   1.000
_cell.length_c   1.000
_cell.angle_alpha   90.00
_cell.angle_beta   90.00
_cell.angle_gamma   90.00
#
_symmetry.space_group_name_H-M   'P 1'
#
loop_
_entity.id
_entity.type
_entity.pdbx_description
1 polymer ?
#
loop_
_entity_poly.entity_id
_entity_poly.type
_entity_poly.pdbx_seq_one_letter_code
_entity_poly.pdbx_strand_id
1 'polypeptide(L)'
;DTVGCCSLRVEHIQLMSDNIVRFDFLGKDSIRYQNDVAVLPEVYALLQRFTRRKSPGTDIFDQLNPTQLNDHLKSFMNGLSAKVFRTY
;
A
#
# COMPACT_ATOMS: atom_id res chain seq x y z
N ASP A 1 -3.17 -9.69 -13.66
CA ASP A 1 -2.22 -9.33 -12.60
C ASP A 1 -2.97 -8.40 -11.64
N THR A 2 -3.12 -8.81 -10.38
CA THR A 2 -3.93 -8.10 -9.38
C THR A 2 -3.13 -7.93 -8.11
N VAL A 3 -3.22 -6.77 -7.47
CA VAL A 3 -2.42 -6.44 -6.28
C VAL A 3 -3.27 -6.01 -5.09
N GLY A 4 -2.66 -6.08 -3.90
CA GLY A 4 -3.20 -5.55 -2.66
C GLY A 4 -2.14 -4.71 -1.94
N CYS A 5 -2.44 -4.26 -0.72
CA CYS A 5 -1.58 -3.31 0.01
C CYS A 5 -0.09 -3.72 0.07
N CYS A 6 0.22 -4.94 0.51
CA CYS A 6 1.61 -5.41 0.62
C CYS A 6 2.28 -5.71 -0.71
N SER A 7 1.54 -5.81 -1.82
CA SER A 7 2.07 -6.12 -3.15
C SER A 7 1.94 -4.95 -4.14
N LEU A 8 1.73 -3.73 -3.62
CA LEU A 8 1.78 -2.53 -4.46
C LEU A 8 3.18 -2.36 -5.03
N ARG A 9 3.21 -1.96 -6.31
CA ARG A 9 4.41 -1.68 -7.08
C ARG A 9 4.47 -0.21 -7.41
N VAL A 10 5.65 0.29 -7.75
CA VAL A 10 5.87 1.73 -8.03
C VAL A 10 4.89 2.25 -9.08
N GLU A 11 4.58 1.47 -10.11
CA GLU A 11 3.63 1.82 -11.18
C GLU A 11 2.18 2.03 -10.71
N HIS A 12 1.82 1.51 -9.54
CA HIS A 12 0.45 1.60 -9.01
C HIS A 12 0.15 2.88 -8.25
N ILE A 13 1.16 3.72 -8.01
CA ILE A 13 0.98 5.01 -7.35
C ILE A 13 1.63 6.16 -8.13
N GLN A 14 1.06 7.34 -7.98
CA GLN A 14 1.65 8.59 -8.45
C GLN A 14 1.67 9.60 -7.30
N LEU A 15 2.85 10.13 -7.00
CA LEU A 15 3.06 11.14 -5.97
C LEU A 15 2.84 12.53 -6.58
N MET A 16 1.76 13.20 -6.17
CA MET A 16 1.31 14.50 -6.68
C MET A 16 1.69 15.62 -5.70
N SER A 17 1.44 16.89 -6.04
CA SER A 17 1.63 18.01 -5.10
C SER A 17 0.74 17.89 -3.86
N ASP A 18 1.00 18.72 -2.85
CA ASP A 18 0.12 18.86 -1.67
C ASP A 18 -0.10 17.57 -0.88
N ASN A 19 0.92 16.69 -0.85
CA ASN A 19 0.88 15.37 -0.21
C ASN A 19 -0.25 14.47 -0.72
N ILE A 20 -0.67 14.63 -1.97
CA ILE A 20 -1.67 13.77 -2.60
C ILE A 20 -0.99 12.56 -3.23
N VAL A 21 -1.50 11.36 -2.91
CA VAL A 21 -1.10 10.11 -3.54
C VAL A 21 -2.27 9.60 -4.38
N ARG A 22 -2.04 9.50 -5.68
CA ARG A 22 -2.95 8.82 -6.60
C ARG A 22 -2.66 7.33 -6.61
N PHE A 23 -3.68 6.53 -6.39
CA PHE A 23 -3.63 5.08 -6.51
C PHE A 23 -4.40 4.66 -7.76
N ASP A 24 -3.79 3.81 -8.59
CA ASP A 24 -4.44 3.24 -9.77
C ASP A 24 -3.92 1.82 -10.02
N PHE A 25 -4.72 0.81 -9.69
CA PHE A 25 -4.35 -0.59 -9.86
C PHE A 25 -5.56 -1.51 -9.95
N LEU A 26 -5.34 -2.74 -10.44
CA LEU A 26 -6.35 -3.79 -10.43
C LEU A 26 -6.27 -4.59 -9.11
N GLY A 27 -7.34 -4.55 -8.33
CA GLY A 27 -7.49 -5.29 -7.09
C GLY A 27 -8.09 -6.68 -7.30
N LYS A 28 -8.71 -7.22 -6.24
CA LYS A 28 -9.41 -8.51 -6.26
C LYS A 28 -10.43 -8.56 -7.40
N ASP A 29 -10.54 -9.72 -8.05
CA ASP A 29 -11.47 -9.94 -9.17
C ASP A 29 -11.21 -8.98 -10.36
N SER A 30 -9.99 -8.43 -10.47
CA SER A 30 -9.59 -7.43 -11.47
C SER A 30 -10.41 -6.15 -11.45
N ILE A 31 -10.98 -5.80 -10.30
CA ILE A 31 -11.70 -4.54 -10.12
C ILE A 31 -10.69 -3.41 -9.96
N ARG A 32 -10.79 -2.39 -10.81
CA ARG A 32 -9.90 -1.22 -10.75
C ARG A 32 -10.20 -0.40 -9.49
N TYR A 33 -9.16 -0.09 -8.74
CA TYR A 33 -9.19 0.89 -7.66
C TYR A 33 -8.51 2.17 -8.15
N GLN A 34 -9.25 3.27 -8.19
CA GLN A 34 -8.74 4.60 -8.52
C GLN A 34 -9.12 5.56 -7.40
N ASN A 35 -8.14 6.21 -6.79
CA ASN A 35 -8.40 7.17 -5.72
C ASN A 35 -7.24 8.16 -5.56
N ASP A 36 -7.57 9.43 -5.39
CA ASP A 36 -6.61 10.48 -5.04
C ASP A 36 -6.79 10.80 -3.56
N VAL A 37 -5.76 10.51 -2.76
CA VAL A 37 -5.85 10.60 -1.29
C VAL A 37 -4.80 11.56 -0.78
N ALA A 38 -5.25 12.60 -0.07
CA ALA A 38 -4.35 13.42 0.74
C ALA A 38 -3.86 12.60 1.94
N VAL A 39 -2.56 12.35 2.01
CA VAL A 39 -1.95 11.57 3.11
C VAL A 39 -1.20 12.49 4.06
N LEU A 40 -0.85 11.96 5.23
CA LEU A 40 0.00 12.67 6.19
C LEU A 40 1.36 13.00 5.55
N PRO A 41 1.97 14.16 5.82
CA PRO A 41 3.25 14.56 5.24
C PRO A 41 4.36 13.52 5.47
N GLU A 42 4.38 12.87 6.64
CA GLU A 42 5.36 11.82 6.98
C GLU A 42 5.18 10.57 6.11
N VAL A 43 3.92 10.20 5.83
CA VAL A 43 3.58 9.07 4.95
C VAL A 43 4.01 9.38 3.52
N TYR A 44 3.74 10.60 3.04
CA TYR A 44 4.15 11.02 1.71
C TYR A 44 5.67 10.98 1.55
N ALA A 45 6.42 11.52 2.52
CA ALA A 45 7.89 11.47 2.52
C ALA A 45 8.44 10.04 2.55
N LEU A 46 7.80 9.13 3.30
CA LEU A 46 8.14 7.71 3.30
C LEU A 46 7.88 7.06 1.94
N LEU A 47 6.76 7.34 1.29
CA LEU A 47 6.45 6.81 -0.04
C LEU A 47 7.41 7.33 -1.11
N GLN A 48 7.82 8.60 -1.03
CA GLN A 48 8.91 9.13 -1.87
C GLN A 48 10.19 8.31 -1.67
N ARG A 49 10.57 8.03 -0.42
CA ARG A 49 11.75 7.22 -0.11
C ARG A 49 11.63 5.79 -0.63
N PHE A 50 10.46 5.17 -0.48
CA PHE A 50 10.21 3.79 -0.87
C PHE A 50 10.13 3.58 -2.38
N THR A 51 9.85 4.62 -3.16
CA THR A 51 9.79 4.55 -4.64
C THR A 51 11.04 5.08 -5.32
N ARG A 52 11.90 5.83 -4.61
CA ARG A 52 13.11 6.44 -5.16
C ARG A 52 14.07 5.40 -5.75
N ARG A 53 14.47 5.62 -7.01
CA ARG A 53 15.40 4.77 -7.78
C ARG A 53 14.92 3.32 -7.99
N LYS A 54 13.62 3.05 -7.81
CA LYS A 54 13.01 1.76 -8.15
C LYS A 54 12.39 1.82 -9.55
N SER A 55 12.37 0.67 -10.24
CA SER A 55 11.68 0.57 -11.53
C SER A 55 10.16 0.47 -11.31
N PRO A 56 9.33 0.80 -12.31
CA PRO A 56 7.87 0.77 -12.19
C PRO A 56 7.31 -0.57 -11.67
N GLY A 57 7.87 -1.70 -12.12
CA GLY A 57 7.46 -3.04 -11.70
C GLY A 57 8.06 -3.53 -10.39
N THR A 58 8.76 -2.69 -9.63
CA THR A 58 9.32 -3.08 -8.31
C THR A 58 8.31 -2.83 -7.19
N ASP A 59 8.28 -3.70 -6.18
CA ASP A 59 7.44 -3.53 -5.00
C ASP A 59 7.81 -2.27 -4.20
N ILE A 60 6.79 -1.52 -3.78
CA ILE A 60 6.94 -0.36 -2.89
C ILE A 60 7.43 -0.83 -1.52
N PHE A 61 6.81 -1.89 -1.00
CA PHE A 61 7.09 -2.47 0.31
C PHE A 61 7.89 -3.77 0.18
N ASP A 62 9.04 -3.71 -0.46
CA ASP A 62 9.94 -4.83 -0.75
C ASP A 62 10.45 -5.60 0.48
N GLN A 63 10.40 -4.99 1.66
CA GLN A 63 10.80 -5.59 2.93
C GLN A 63 9.61 -6.00 3.81
N LEU A 64 8.38 -5.92 3.29
CA LEU A 64 7.15 -6.26 4.01
C LEU A 64 6.41 -7.36 3.27
N ASN A 65 5.94 -8.37 4.01
CA ASN A 65 5.00 -9.35 3.48
C ASN A 65 3.74 -9.47 4.36
N PRO A 66 2.64 -10.07 3.83
CA PRO A 66 1.39 -10.21 4.58
C PRO A 66 1.53 -11.00 5.89
N THR A 67 2.45 -11.97 5.97
CA THR A 67 2.67 -12.76 7.18
C THR A 67 3.21 -11.87 8.30
N GLN A 68 4.29 -11.13 8.03
CA GLN A 68 4.88 -10.18 8.99
C GLN A 68 3.86 -9.15 9.48
N LEU A 69 3.06 -8.59 8.56
CA LEU A 69 2.03 -7.63 8.91
C LEU A 69 0.97 -8.24 9.85
N ASN A 70 0.44 -9.42 9.51
CA ASN A 70 -0.58 -10.06 10.34
C ASN A 70 -0.02 -10.53 11.69
N ASP A 71 1.22 -10.99 11.75
CA ASP A 71 1.84 -11.39 13.02
C ASP A 71 2.07 -10.18 13.94
N HIS A 72 2.45 -9.03 13.36
CA HIS A 72 2.49 -7.78 14.10
C HIS A 72 1.10 -7.37 14.61
N LEU A 73 0.06 -7.46 13.78
CA LEU A 73 -1.32 -7.13 14.19
C LEU A 73 -1.82 -8.04 15.32
N LYS A 74 -1.57 -9.35 15.25
CA LYS A 74 -1.94 -10.31 16.31
C LYS A 74 -1.31 -9.97 17.66
N SER A 75 -0.13 -9.34 17.67
CA SER A 75 0.54 -8.93 18.92
C SER A 75 -0.24 -7.85 19.70
N PHE A 76 -1.10 -7.07 19.03
CA PHE A 76 -1.94 -6.07 19.67
C PHE A 76 -3.29 -6.63 20.13
N MET A 77 -3.83 -7.64 19.43
CA MET A 77 -5.10 -8.27 19.77
C MET A 77 -5.18 -9.67 19.14
N ASN A 78 -5.54 -10.67 19.95
CA ASN A 78 -5.78 -12.02 19.47
C ASN A 78 -6.86 -12.04 18.38
N GLY A 79 -6.54 -12.60 17.22
CA GLY A 79 -7.44 -12.68 16.07
C GLY A 79 -7.44 -11.44 15.16
N LEU A 80 -6.69 -10.39 15.48
CA LEU A 80 -6.56 -9.22 14.61
C LEU A 80 -5.78 -9.56 13.34
N SER A 81 -6.32 -9.15 12.19
CA SER A 81 -5.68 -9.31 10.87
C SER A 81 -6.10 -8.16 9.95
N ALA A 82 -5.40 -7.98 8.83
CA ALA A 82 -5.73 -6.93 7.87
C ALA A 82 -7.17 -7.03 7.32
N LYS A 83 -7.76 -8.24 7.27
CA LYS A 83 -9.15 -8.43 6.85
C LYS A 83 -10.14 -7.79 7.83
N VAL A 84 -9.83 -7.80 9.12
CA VAL A 84 -10.72 -7.28 10.18
C VAL A 84 -10.95 -5.77 10.00
N PHE A 85 -9.94 -5.03 9.55
CA PHE A 85 -10.05 -3.59 9.25
C PHE A 85 -10.97 -3.27 8.07
N ARG A 86 -11.32 -4.24 7.22
CA ARG A 86 -12.30 -4.02 6.13
C ARG A 86 -13.75 -4.28 6.57
N THR A 87 -13.92 -4.97 7.70
CA THR A 87 -15.24 -5.33 8.25
C THR A 87 -15.66 -4.42 9.40
N TYR A 88 -14.72 -3.73 10.03
CA TYR A 88 -14.96 -2.68 11.02
C TYR A 88 -15.14 -1.34 10.31
#